data_AF-A0A535N3L4-F1
#
_entry.id   AF-A0A535N3L4-F1
#
_cell.length_a   1.000
_cell.length_b   1.000
_cell.length_c   1.000
_cell.angle_alpha   90.00
_cell.angle_beta   90.00
_cell.angle_gamma   90.00
#
_symmetry.space_group_name_H-M   'P 1'
#
loop_
_entity.id
_entity.type
_entity.pdbx_description
1 polymer ?
#
loop_
_entity_poly.entity_id
_entity_poly.type
_entity_poly.pdbx_seq_one_letter_code
_entity_poly.pdbx_strand_id
1 'polypeptide(L)'
;MLPGHRAGLPPPWPAEGNRKRSADGEIELLSRIEELDPLAQQVTLAMRGRPWRDGVLVEQESYTLKSCIYFAQELLLMLAYAGFRDVAVEGNYTGRPATPDDSIFIFVAKS
;
A
#
# COMPACT_ATOMS: atom_id res chain seq x y z
N MET A 1 -29.53 3.90 4.73
CA MET A 1 -28.16 3.32 4.68
C MET A 1 -27.49 3.67 6.01
N LEU A 2 -26.87 2.72 6.72
CA LEU A 2 -26.31 2.97 8.06
C LEU A 2 -24.91 3.60 7.96
N PRO A 3 -24.55 4.57 8.82
CA PRO A 3 -23.19 5.09 8.94
C PRO A 3 -22.20 3.96 9.28
N GLY A 4 -21.13 3.83 8.50
CA GLY A 4 -20.07 2.82 8.73
C GLY A 4 -20.06 1.65 7.75
N HIS A 5 -21.18 1.35 7.08
CA HIS A 5 -21.20 0.37 5.98
C HIS A 5 -20.94 1.08 4.66
N ARG A 6 -19.69 1.07 4.20
CA ARG A 6 -19.37 1.52 2.85
C ARG A 6 -19.89 0.47 1.87
N ALA A 7 -20.94 0.83 1.13
CA ALA A 7 -21.53 -0.06 0.12
C ALA A 7 -20.43 -0.60 -0.81
N GLY A 8 -20.36 -1.93 -0.95
CA GLY A 8 -19.42 -2.61 -1.85
C GLY A 8 -18.12 -3.12 -1.22
N LEU A 9 -17.92 -3.03 0.10
CA LEU A 9 -16.82 -3.68 0.81
C LEU A 9 -17.28 -4.98 1.53
N PRO A 10 -16.45 -6.04 1.56
CA PRO A 10 -15.25 -6.20 0.73
C PRO A 10 -15.63 -6.50 -0.73
N PRO A 11 -14.86 -6.03 -1.73
CA PRO A 11 -15.07 -6.43 -3.10
C PRO A 11 -14.69 -7.91 -3.30
N PRO A 12 -15.09 -8.53 -4.43
CA PRO A 12 -14.54 -9.82 -4.81
C PRO A 12 -13.01 -9.74 -4.91
N TRP A 13 -12.34 -10.89 -4.74
CA TRP A 13 -10.91 -10.96 -4.99
C TRP A 13 -10.62 -10.64 -6.47
N PRO A 14 -9.54 -9.88 -6.77
CA PRO A 14 -9.05 -9.82 -8.13
C PRO A 14 -8.68 -11.23 -8.62
N ALA A 15 -8.84 -11.48 -9.92
CA ALA A 15 -8.52 -12.78 -10.50
C ALA A 15 -6.99 -13.03 -10.47
N GLU A 16 -6.23 -11.97 -10.74
CA GLU A 16 -4.78 -11.96 -10.86
C GLU A 16 -4.18 -10.81 -10.05
N GLY A 17 -2.94 -11.01 -9.60
CA GLY A 17 -2.14 -10.02 -8.88
C GLY A 17 -0.82 -9.74 -9.59
N ASN A 18 -0.05 -8.79 -9.05
CA ASN A 18 1.29 -8.54 -9.56
C ASN A 18 2.22 -9.68 -9.14
N ARG A 19 2.80 -10.37 -10.11
CA ARG A 19 3.85 -11.38 -9.89
C ARG A 19 5.21 -10.71 -9.77
N LYS A 20 5.96 -11.09 -8.74
CA LYS A 20 7.34 -10.65 -8.53
C LYS A 20 8.25 -11.85 -8.33
N ARG A 21 9.46 -11.78 -8.87
CA ARG A 21 10.50 -12.79 -8.63
C ARG A 21 10.94 -12.77 -7.17
N SER A 22 11.14 -13.96 -6.61
CA SER A 22 11.79 -14.23 -5.34
C SER A 22 12.92 -15.24 -5.54
N ALA A 23 13.68 -15.56 -4.50
CA ALA A 23 14.80 -16.51 -4.58
C ALA A 23 14.35 -17.91 -5.02
N ASP A 24 13.14 -18.31 -4.62
CA ASP A 24 12.64 -19.65 -4.85
C ASP A 24 11.72 -19.76 -6.07
N GLY A 25 11.35 -18.65 -6.73
CA GLY A 25 10.43 -18.65 -7.87
C GLY A 25 9.71 -17.31 -8.02
N GLU A 26 8.40 -17.32 -8.23
CA GLU A 26 7.59 -16.10 -8.22
C GLU A 26 6.65 -16.08 -7.02
N ILE A 27 6.21 -14.88 -6.64
CA ILE A 27 5.14 -14.66 -5.68
C ILE A 27 4.14 -13.71 -6.34
N GLU A 28 2.90 -14.17 -6.45
CA GLU A 28 1.76 -13.34 -6.82
C GLU A 28 1.10 -12.82 -5.55
N LEU A 29 0.88 -11.51 -5.49
CA LEU A 29 0.19 -10.87 -4.37
C LEU A 29 -1.15 -10.32 -4.82
N LEU A 30 -2.21 -10.76 -4.16
CA LEU A 30 -3.56 -10.22 -4.33
C LEU A 30 -3.96 -9.50 -3.05
N SER A 31 -4.63 -8.37 -3.19
CA SER A 31 -5.17 -7.62 -2.05
C SER A 31 -6.54 -7.06 -2.37
N ARG A 32 -7.38 -6.93 -1.35
CA ARG A 32 -8.64 -6.20 -1.41
C ARG A 32 -8.85 -5.42 -0.12
N ILE A 33 -9.60 -4.32 -0.20
CA ILE A 33 -10.01 -3.57 0.99
C ILE A 33 -11.03 -4.43 1.75
N GLU A 34 -10.67 -4.79 2.98
CA GLU A 34 -11.54 -5.49 3.91
C GLU A 34 -12.36 -4.47 4.72
N GLU A 35 -11.71 -3.42 5.20
CA GLU A 35 -12.32 -2.34 5.96
C GLU A 35 -11.65 -1.00 5.67
N LEU A 36 -12.38 0.10 5.79
CA LEU A 36 -11.86 1.45 5.62
C LEU A 36 -12.53 2.42 6.58
N ASP A 37 -11.77 2.91 7.56
CA ASP A 37 -12.19 3.95 8.51
C ASP A 37 -11.64 5.31 8.03
N PRO A 38 -12.50 6.22 7.54
CA PRO A 38 -12.03 7.50 7.02
C PRO A 38 -11.66 8.47 8.14
N LEU A 39 -12.30 8.32 9.31
CA LEU A 39 -12.11 9.21 10.44
C LEU A 39 -10.79 8.91 11.13
N ALA A 40 -10.48 7.63 11.31
CA ALA A 40 -9.18 7.20 11.81
C ALA A 40 -8.07 7.21 10.74
N GLN A 41 -8.39 7.52 9.48
CA GLN A 41 -7.47 7.41 8.34
C GLN A 41 -6.78 6.04 8.28
N GLN A 42 -7.56 4.97 8.40
CA GLN A 42 -7.05 3.59 8.44
C GLN A 42 -7.72 2.71 7.39
N VAL A 43 -6.93 1.82 6.79
CA VAL A 43 -7.39 0.77 5.89
C VAL A 43 -6.94 -0.59 6.41
N THR A 44 -7.83 -1.56 6.35
CA THR A 44 -7.51 -2.98 6.53
C THR A 44 -7.59 -3.65 5.17
N LEU A 45 -6.49 -4.27 4.74
CA LEU A 45 -6.38 -5.06 3.52
C LEU A 45 -6.37 -6.54 3.86
N ALA A 46 -7.27 -7.31 3.24
CA ALA A 46 -7.10 -8.75 3.15
C ALA A 46 -6.13 -9.03 2.00
N MET A 47 -5.15 -9.90 2.24
CA MET A 47 -4.11 -10.24 1.27
C MET A 47 -4.01 -11.76 1.05
N ARG A 48 -3.61 -12.16 -0.15
CA ARG A 48 -3.27 -13.53 -0.51
C ARG A 48 -1.89 -13.58 -1.15
N GLY A 49 -0.99 -14.34 -0.54
CA GLY A 49 0.30 -14.71 -1.11
C GLY A 49 0.16 -16.01 -1.88
N ARG A 50 0.60 -16.03 -3.12
CA ARG A 50 0.53 -17.19 -4.01
C ARG A 50 1.92 -17.47 -4.57
N PRO A 51 2.74 -18.30 -3.90
CA PRO A 51 4.01 -18.75 -4.46
C PRO A 51 3.81 -19.63 -5.69
N TRP A 52 4.51 -19.27 -6.76
CA TRP A 52 4.57 -20.03 -8.00
C TRP A 52 5.97 -20.62 -8.18
N ARG A 53 6.05 -21.91 -8.54
CA ARG A 53 7.29 -22.65 -8.83
C ARG A 53 7.11 -23.34 -10.17
N ASP A 54 8.01 -23.09 -11.11
CA ASP A 54 7.96 -23.67 -12.46
C ASP A 54 6.57 -23.52 -13.14
N GLY A 55 5.91 -22.38 -12.93
CA GLY A 55 4.59 -22.08 -13.49
C GLY A 55 3.41 -22.75 -12.76
N VAL A 56 3.65 -23.45 -11.65
CA VAL A 56 2.63 -24.10 -10.83
C VAL A 56 2.43 -23.32 -9.52
N LEU A 57 1.16 -23.06 -9.18
CA LEU A 57 0.79 -22.52 -7.87
C LEU A 57 1.02 -23.60 -6.81
N VAL A 58 1.89 -23.35 -5.84
CA VAL A 58 2.24 -24.33 -4.81
C VAL A 58 1.23 -24.30 -3.66
N GLU A 59 0.95 -23.10 -3.14
CA GLU A 59 0.05 -22.88 -2.02
C GLU A 59 -0.57 -21.48 -2.10
N GLN A 60 -1.62 -21.22 -1.33
CA GLN A 60 -2.14 -19.88 -1.10
C GLN A 60 -2.15 -19.57 0.39
N GLU A 61 -1.37 -18.57 0.78
CA GLU A 61 -1.32 -18.03 2.14
C GLU A 61 -2.26 -16.83 2.25
N SER A 62 -2.84 -16.61 3.43
CA SER A 62 -3.73 -15.47 3.69
C SER A 62 -3.20 -14.61 4.82
N TYR A 63 -3.26 -13.29 4.62
CA TYR A 63 -2.76 -12.30 5.57
C TYR A 63 -3.73 -11.13 5.70
N THR A 64 -3.58 -10.38 6.79
CA THR A 64 -4.28 -9.10 7.00
C THR A 64 -3.24 -8.03 7.25
N LEU A 65 -3.33 -6.91 6.51
CA LEU A 65 -2.50 -5.73 6.70
C LEU A 65 -3.37 -4.57 7.13
N LYS A 66 -3.05 -3.97 8.28
CA LYS A 66 -3.66 -2.73 8.73
C LYS A 66 -2.67 -1.58 8.53
N SER A 67 -3.09 -0.51 7.86
CA SER A 67 -2.22 0.62 7.52
C SER A 67 -2.95 1.95 7.70
N CYS A 68 -2.19 3.01 7.97
CA CYS A 68 -2.69 4.37 7.91
C CYS A 68 -2.65 4.89 6.47
N ILE A 69 -3.60 5.75 6.11
CA ILE A 69 -3.66 6.43 4.82
C ILE A 69 -3.45 7.93 5.01
N TYR A 70 -2.34 8.44 4.49
CA TYR A 70 -2.01 9.87 4.57
C TYR A 70 -1.82 10.46 3.18
N PHE A 71 -2.28 11.69 3.00
CA PHE A 71 -1.87 12.49 1.86
C PHE A 71 -0.43 13.01 2.05
N ALA A 72 0.26 13.24 0.94
CA ALA A 72 1.65 13.70 1.00
C ALA A 72 1.82 15.03 1.77
N GLN A 73 0.85 15.94 1.62
CA GLN A 73 0.87 17.21 2.34
C GLN A 73 0.65 17.04 3.85
N GLU A 74 -0.18 16.08 4.27
CA GLU A 74 -0.37 15.77 5.70
C GLU A 74 0.92 15.22 6.31
N LEU A 75 1.62 14.33 5.60
CA LEU A 75 2.93 13.83 6.03
C LEU A 75 3.96 14.96 6.16
N LEU A 76 4.00 15.91 5.21
CA LEU A 76 4.89 17.08 5.32
C LEU A 76 4.58 17.93 6.55
N LEU A 77 3.31 18.16 6.86
CA LEU A 77 2.90 18.89 8.05
C LEU A 77 3.31 18.16 9.34
N MET A 78 3.12 16.84 9.40
CA MET A 78 3.54 16.04 10.56
C MET A 78 5.07 16.03 10.73
N LEU A 79 5.82 15.93 9.63
CA LEU A 79 7.29 16.00 9.66
C LEU A 79 7.77 17.38 10.12
N ALA A 80 7.14 18.46 9.65
CA ALA A 80 7.42 19.81 10.11
C ALA A 80 7.13 19.98 11.60
N TYR A 81 6.00 19.46 12.08
CA TYR A 81 5.66 19.44 13.51
C TYR A 81 6.68 18.65 14.34
N ALA A 82 7.20 17.55 13.81
CA ALA A 82 8.28 16.77 14.43
C ALA A 82 9.67 17.45 14.37
N GLY A 83 9.78 18.61 13.71
CA GLY A 83 11.00 19.42 13.65
C GLY A 83 11.84 19.25 12.38
N PHE A 84 11.42 18.43 11.42
CA PHE A 84 12.10 18.32 10.13
C PHE A 84 11.77 19.55 9.26
N ARG A 85 12.79 20.27 8.82
CA ARG A 85 12.60 21.53 8.06
C ARG A 85 13.01 21.45 6.60
N ASP A 86 13.95 20.57 6.26
CA ASP A 86 14.37 20.29 4.89
C ASP A 86 13.96 18.86 4.54
N VAL A 87 12.77 18.72 3.94
CA VAL A 87 12.23 17.45 3.47
C VAL A 87 12.01 17.54 1.97
N ALA A 88 12.71 16.69 1.22
CA ALA A 88 12.43 16.48 -0.20
C ALA A 88 11.39 15.36 -0.36
N VAL A 89 10.51 15.50 -1.35
CA VAL A 89 9.56 14.44 -1.74
C VAL A 89 9.98 13.91 -3.10
N GLU A 90 10.32 12.63 -3.14
CA GLU A 90 10.77 11.93 -4.34
C GLU A 90 9.74 10.92 -4.83
N GLY A 91 9.69 10.71 -6.15
CA GLY A 91 8.79 9.75 -6.79
C GLY A 91 9.46 8.40 -7.07
N ASN A 92 8.72 7.31 -6.80
CA ASN A 92 9.01 5.96 -7.30
C ASN A 92 10.47 5.45 -7.08
N TYR A 93 11.12 5.86 -5.99
CA TYR A 93 12.54 5.55 -5.67
C TYR A 93 13.54 5.99 -6.76
N THR A 94 13.22 7.04 -7.50
CA THR A 94 14.05 7.49 -8.63
C THR A 94 15.14 8.49 -8.25
N GLY A 95 15.15 9.00 -7.01
CA GLY A 95 16.02 10.11 -6.61
C GLY A 95 15.61 11.46 -7.23
N ARG A 96 14.42 11.53 -7.84
CA ARG A 96 13.91 12.73 -8.53
C ARG A 96 12.67 13.28 -7.82
N PRO A 97 12.40 14.59 -7.93
CA PRO A 97 11.20 15.19 -7.36
C PRO A 97 9.93 14.46 -7.79
N ALA A 98 9.01 14.27 -6.84
CA ALA A 98 7.75 13.61 -7.10
C ALA A 98 6.84 14.43 -8.04
N THR A 99 6.04 13.71 -8.81
CA THR A 99 5.05 14.22 -9.77
C THR A 99 3.67 13.64 -9.47
N PRO A 100 2.59 14.23 -10.01
CA PRO A 100 1.24 13.68 -9.84
C PRO A 100 1.04 12.26 -10.40
N ASP A 101 1.91 11.82 -11.31
CA ASP A 101 1.84 10.50 -11.95
C ASP A 101 2.57 9.41 -11.15
N ASP A 102 3.28 9.77 -10.07
CA ASP A 102 3.99 8.81 -9.23
C ASP A 102 3.04 8.03 -8.31
N SER A 103 3.34 6.74 -8.14
CA SER A 103 2.53 5.82 -7.32
C SER A 103 3.05 5.64 -5.90
N ILE A 104 4.30 6.04 -5.66
CA ILE A 104 5.00 5.94 -4.37
C ILE A 104 5.72 7.27 -4.12
N PHE A 105 5.52 7.83 -2.93
CA PHE A 105 6.19 9.04 -2.46
C PHE A 105 7.20 8.69 -1.37
N ILE A 106 8.42 9.19 -1.50
CA ILE A 106 9.53 8.96 -0.59
C ILE A 106 9.87 10.30 0.05
N PHE A 107 9.85 10.37 1.37
CA PHE A 107 10.16 11.59 2.13
C PHE A 107 11.59 11.49 2.64
N VAL A 108 12.46 12.36 2.15
CA VAL A 108 13.87 12.40 2.51
C VAL A 108 14.13 13.64 3.35
N ALA A 109 14.29 13.44 4.65
CA ALA A 109 14.70 14.51 5.56
C ALA A 109 16.21 14.64 5.60
N LYS A 110 16.74 15.86 5.51
CA LYS A 110 18.17 16.14 5.69
C LYS A 110 18.46 16.60 7.11
N SER A 111 19.57 16.12 7.66
CA SER A 111 20.14 16.51 8.95
C SER A 111 21.14 17.65 8.80
#